data_AF-A0AAU8LRF0-F1
#
_entry.id   AF-A0AAU8LRF0-F1
#
_cell.length_a   1.000
_cell.length_b   1.000
_cell.length_c   1.000
_cell.angle_alpha   90.00
_cell.angle_beta   90.00
_cell.angle_gamma   90.00
#
_symmetry.space_group_name_H-M   'P 1'
#
loop_
_entity.id
_entity.type
_entity.pdbx_description
1 polymer ?
#
loop_
_entity_poly.entity_id
_entity_poly.type
_entity_poly.pdbx_seq_one_letter_code
_entity_poly.pdbx_strand_id
1 'polypeptide(L)'
;MIRSIFRLPRYYLLQIRRLKGDPIYLAKGFAFGVFMGVLPLVPIQTILIIPLSITFRVSTLAAIIAGTMVSNPLTFMPQYYITWKLGNAVLPGRISWEHLQQVLLAVQNDGLLDGLATFSHLGLRTIAVLLTGGTIIGIPAGIISYFFALKFFRTLQAHRLRKHKLNHRTKKPKKIKKEPESLDESTK
;
A
#
# COMPACT_ATOMS: atom_id res chain seq x y z
N MET A 1 7.75 -17.10 23.07
CA MET A 1 8.38 -16.21 22.06
C MET A 1 7.44 -15.75 20.93
N ILE A 2 6.14 -16.08 20.94
CA ILE A 2 5.19 -15.83 19.82
C ILE A 2 4.34 -14.53 20.00
N ARG A 3 4.47 -13.84 21.14
CA ARG A 3 3.61 -12.67 21.49
C ARG A 3 4.10 -11.30 21.01
N SER A 4 5.32 -11.18 20.46
CA SER A 4 5.88 -9.86 20.06
C SER A 4 5.55 -9.45 18.62
N ILE A 5 5.17 -10.39 17.74
CA ILE A 5 4.86 -10.12 16.33
C ILE A 5 3.62 -9.24 16.14
N PHE A 6 2.69 -9.23 17.10
CA PHE A 6 1.46 -8.43 17.02
C PHE A 6 1.60 -6.96 17.44
N ARG A 7 2.83 -6.44 17.66
CA ARG A 7 3.05 -4.99 17.94
C ARG A 7 3.32 -4.14 16.70
N LEU A 8 3.74 -4.75 15.59
CA LEU A 8 3.97 -4.07 14.31
C LEU A 8 2.70 -3.51 13.64
N PRO A 9 1.51 -4.15 13.68
CA PRO A 9 0.36 -3.62 12.96
C PRO A 9 -0.07 -2.25 13.49
N ARG A 10 0.17 -1.94 14.77
CA ARG A 10 -0.16 -0.63 15.34
C ARG A 10 0.61 0.52 14.68
N TYR A 11 1.87 0.33 14.30
CA TYR A 11 2.68 1.40 13.72
C TYR A 11 2.21 1.71 12.29
N TYR A 12 2.06 0.68 11.46
CA TYR A 12 1.47 0.80 10.12
C TYR A 12 0.04 1.34 10.19
N LEU A 13 -0.79 0.85 11.13
CA LEU A 13 -2.15 1.37 11.36
C LEU A 13 -2.18 2.84 11.75
N LEU A 14 -1.21 3.34 12.52
CA LEU A 14 -1.12 4.74 12.94
C LEU A 14 -0.70 5.65 11.78
N GLN A 15 0.25 5.18 10.96
CA GLN A 15 0.68 5.88 9.76
C GLN A 15 -0.47 5.93 8.73
N ILE A 16 -1.13 4.80 8.48
CA ILE A 16 -2.36 4.71 7.70
C ILE A 16 -3.49 5.55 8.31
N ARG A 17 -3.55 5.68 9.65
CA ARG A 17 -4.55 6.55 10.31
C ARG A 17 -4.35 8.02 10.00
N ARG A 18 -3.11 8.47 9.82
CA ARG A 18 -2.78 9.86 9.47
C ARG A 18 -3.08 10.19 8.01
N LEU A 19 -3.23 9.20 7.11
CA LEU A 19 -3.73 9.45 5.77
C LEU A 19 -5.19 9.93 5.85
N LYS A 20 -5.39 11.24 5.67
CA LYS A 20 -6.67 11.90 5.51
C LYS A 20 -6.97 11.92 4.01
N GLY A 21 -7.95 11.15 3.55
CA GLY A 21 -8.32 11.08 2.14
C GLY A 21 -9.47 10.13 1.89
N ASP A 22 -10.03 10.21 0.68
CA ASP A 22 -11.08 9.31 0.18
C ASP A 22 -10.60 7.85 0.29
N PRO A 23 -11.41 6.93 0.86
CA PRO A 23 -10.99 5.54 1.03
C PRO A 23 -10.69 4.86 -0.32
N ILE A 24 -11.32 5.30 -1.41
CA ILE A 24 -11.08 4.81 -2.76
C ILE A 24 -9.70 5.24 -3.26
N TYR A 25 -9.32 6.51 -3.02
CA TYR A 25 -8.00 7.04 -3.42
C TYR A 25 -6.85 6.31 -2.71
N LEU A 26 -7.04 6.02 -1.42
CA LEU A 26 -6.07 5.26 -0.62
C LEU A 26 -5.97 3.80 -1.06
N ALA A 27 -7.11 3.15 -1.33
CA ALA A 27 -7.13 1.77 -1.81
C ALA A 27 -6.47 1.63 -3.19
N LYS A 28 -6.70 2.58 -4.10
CA LYS A 28 -6.00 2.62 -5.40
C LYS A 28 -4.49 2.74 -5.24
N GLY A 29 -4.02 3.63 -4.36
CA GLY A 29 -2.59 3.77 -4.06
C GLY A 29 -1.99 2.49 -3.46
N PHE A 30 -2.70 1.86 -2.53
CA PHE A 30 -2.25 0.61 -1.91
C PHE A 30 -2.15 -0.54 -2.93
N ALA A 31 -3.16 -0.71 -3.79
CA ALA A 31 -3.16 -1.69 -4.86
C ALA A 31 -2.02 -1.48 -5.85
N PHE A 32 -1.80 -0.22 -6.25
CA PHE A 32 -0.69 0.17 -7.11
C PHE A 32 0.67 -0.15 -6.48
N GLY A 33 0.82 0.13 -5.18
CA GLY A 33 2.02 -0.19 -4.43
C GLY A 33 2.29 -1.69 -4.32
N VAL A 34 1.26 -2.51 -4.11
CA VAL A 34 1.40 -3.99 -4.13
C VAL A 34 1.79 -4.47 -5.52
N PHE A 35 1.16 -3.95 -6.57
CA PHE A 35 1.52 -4.29 -7.96
C PHE A 35 3.00 -3.99 -8.24
N MET A 36 3.45 -2.77 -7.91
CA MET A 36 4.86 -2.37 -8.03
C MET A 36 5.79 -3.14 -7.08
N GLY A 37 5.28 -3.60 -5.94
CA GLY A 37 5.96 -4.46 -4.96
C GLY A 37 6.23 -5.86 -5.46
N VAL A 38 5.28 -6.41 -6.23
CA VAL A 38 5.40 -7.74 -6.81
C VAL A 38 6.35 -7.74 -8.00
N LEU A 39 6.39 -6.64 -8.75
CA LEU A 39 7.36 -6.44 -9.82
C LEU A 39 8.78 -6.46 -9.24
N PRO A 40 9.64 -7.42 -9.65
CA PRO A 40 11.01 -7.56 -9.14
C PRO A 40 11.93 -6.49 -9.73
N LEU A 41 11.63 -5.23 -9.43
CA LEU A 41 12.30 -4.03 -9.93
C LEU A 41 13.28 -3.43 -8.91
N VAL A 42 13.59 -4.13 -7.82
CA VAL A 42 14.65 -3.71 -6.90
C VAL A 42 15.97 -3.67 -7.70
N PRO A 43 16.64 -2.51 -7.82
CA PRO A 43 16.64 -1.36 -6.91
C PRO A 43 15.77 -0.15 -7.32
N ILE A 44 15.36 -0.08 -8.59
CA ILE A 44 14.70 1.08 -9.21
C ILE A 44 13.23 1.23 -8.76
N GLN A 45 12.65 0.18 -8.18
CA GLN A 45 11.24 0.13 -7.78
C GLN A 45 10.76 1.38 -7.02
N THR A 46 11.48 1.84 -5.99
CA THR A 46 11.10 3.02 -5.19
C THR A 46 11.13 4.30 -6.03
N ILE A 47 12.14 4.42 -6.90
CA ILE A 47 12.29 5.55 -7.82
C ILE A 47 11.15 5.57 -8.84
N LEU A 48 10.65 4.40 -9.27
CA LEU A 48 9.51 4.28 -10.18
C LEU A 48 8.17 4.54 -9.48
N ILE A 49 7.98 4.06 -8.25
CA ILE A 49 6.72 4.20 -7.51
C ILE A 49 6.32 5.67 -7.38
N ILE A 50 7.26 6.58 -7.10
CA ILE A 50 6.98 8.00 -6.88
C ILE A 50 6.35 8.67 -8.13
N PRO A 51 7.03 8.77 -9.29
CA PRO A 51 6.47 9.42 -10.47
C PRO A 51 5.23 8.69 -11.00
N LEU A 52 5.21 7.36 -11.01
CA LEU A 52 4.04 6.62 -11.48
C LEU A 52 2.83 6.88 -10.58
N SER A 53 3.01 6.93 -9.25
CA SER A 53 1.90 7.22 -8.34
C SER A 53 1.29 8.62 -8.57
N ILE A 54 2.13 9.60 -8.91
CA ILE A 54 1.70 10.96 -9.22
C ILE A 54 0.95 10.98 -10.56
N THR A 55 1.49 10.32 -11.59
CA THR A 55 0.85 10.22 -12.92
C THR A 55 -0.52 9.55 -12.84
N PHE A 56 -0.63 8.43 -12.12
CA PHE A 56 -1.91 7.74 -11.92
C PHE A 56 -2.84 8.45 -10.94
N ARG A 57 -2.42 9.57 -10.36
CA ARG A 57 -3.16 10.31 -9.32
C ARG A 57 -3.65 9.37 -8.23
N VAL A 58 -2.76 8.55 -7.70
CA VAL A 58 -3.02 7.64 -6.58
C VAL A 58 -2.21 8.07 -5.35
N SER A 59 -2.57 7.57 -4.17
CA SER A 59 -1.85 7.94 -2.96
C SER A 59 -0.42 7.40 -2.98
N THR A 60 0.56 8.28 -3.22
CA THR A 60 2.00 7.96 -3.21
C THR A 60 2.42 7.31 -1.90
N LEU A 61 1.98 7.85 -0.76
CA LEU A 61 2.35 7.31 0.54
C LEU A 61 1.73 5.92 0.77
N ALA A 62 0.48 5.68 0.36
CA ALA A 62 -0.11 4.34 0.44
C ALA A 62 0.60 3.35 -0.50
N ALA A 63 1.03 3.81 -1.69
CA ALA A 63 1.76 3.00 -2.65
C ALA A 63 3.15 2.61 -2.14
N ILE A 64 3.90 3.56 -1.56
CA ILE A 64 5.22 3.28 -0.97
C ILE A 64 5.07 2.29 0.18
N ILE A 65 4.13 2.53 1.12
CA ILE A 65 3.92 1.62 2.26
C ILE A 65 3.58 0.22 1.77
N ALA A 66 2.64 0.09 0.83
CA ALA A 66 2.25 -1.21 0.29
C ALA A 66 3.41 -1.90 -0.44
N GLY A 67 4.17 -1.15 -1.25
CA GLY A 67 5.35 -1.67 -1.93
C GLY A 67 6.41 -2.17 -0.95
N THR A 68 6.75 -1.39 0.08
CA THR A 68 7.71 -1.80 1.12
C THR A 68 7.22 -2.99 1.94
N MET A 69 5.92 -3.09 2.19
CA MET A 69 5.35 -4.25 2.90
C MET A 69 5.50 -5.56 2.10
N VAL A 70 5.41 -5.48 0.77
CA VAL A 70 5.59 -6.64 -0.11
C VAL A 70 7.08 -6.93 -0.31
N SER A 71 7.89 -5.91 -0.54
CA SER A 71 9.34 -5.97 -0.74
C SER A 71 10.14 -6.12 0.57
N ASN A 72 9.68 -6.97 1.49
CA ASN A 72 10.40 -7.28 2.73
C ASN A 72 11.55 -8.27 2.42
N PRO A 73 12.74 -8.12 3.03
CA PRO A 73 13.85 -9.09 2.95
C PRO A 73 13.45 -10.56 3.12
N LEU A 74 12.37 -10.84 3.86
CA LEU A 74 11.87 -12.22 4.01
C LEU A 74 11.04 -12.71 2.81
N THR A 75 10.28 -11.83 2.15
CA THR A 75 9.37 -12.19 1.04
C THR A 75 9.99 -12.04 -0.35
N PHE A 76 11.00 -11.19 -0.53
CA PHE A 76 11.55 -10.95 -1.87
C PHE A 76 12.23 -12.21 -2.45
N MET A 77 12.93 -13.03 -1.64
CA MET A 77 13.58 -14.25 -2.11
C MET A 77 12.61 -15.23 -2.79
N PRO A 78 11.54 -15.70 -2.12
CA PRO A 78 10.58 -16.61 -2.75
C PRO A 78 9.80 -15.93 -3.88
N GLN A 79 9.47 -14.64 -3.74
CA GLN A 79 8.78 -13.88 -4.78
C GLN A 79 9.59 -13.82 -6.08
N TYR A 80 10.88 -13.47 -6.00
CA TYR A 80 11.77 -13.38 -7.17
C TYR A 80 11.95 -14.73 -7.85
N TYR A 81 12.03 -15.83 -7.08
CA TYR A 81 12.11 -17.18 -7.63
C TYR A 81 10.86 -17.54 -8.44
N ILE A 82 9.66 -17.28 -7.90
CA ILE A 82 8.40 -17.56 -8.58
C ILE A 82 8.27 -16.69 -9.84
N THR A 83 8.61 -15.41 -9.75
CA THR A 83 8.59 -14.48 -10.89
C THR A 83 9.55 -14.90 -11.98
N TRP A 84 10.78 -15.28 -11.64
CA TRP A 84 11.77 -15.79 -12.59
C TRP A 84 11.28 -17.08 -13.26
N LYS A 85 10.74 -18.01 -12.48
CA LYS A 85 10.21 -19.29 -12.99
C LYS A 85 9.05 -19.08 -13.97
N LEU A 86 8.11 -18.21 -13.64
CA LEU A 86 6.98 -17.86 -14.51
C LEU A 86 7.43 -17.06 -15.73
N GLY A 87 8.34 -16.11 -15.56
CA GLY A 87 8.89 -15.33 -16.65
C GLY A 87 9.61 -16.21 -17.68
N ASN A 88 10.48 -17.10 -17.22
CA ASN A 88 11.22 -18.04 -18.09
C ASN A 88 10.30 -19.06 -18.78
N ALA A 89 9.17 -19.40 -18.16
CA ALA A 89 8.18 -20.28 -18.77
C ALA A 89 7.46 -19.61 -19.95
N VAL A 90 7.27 -18.28 -19.90
CA VAL A 90 6.55 -17.51 -20.93
C VAL A 90 7.49 -17.00 -22.01
N LEU A 91 8.63 -16.45 -21.63
CA LEU A 91 9.71 -16.08 -22.53
C LEU A 91 10.83 -17.11 -22.37
N PRO A 92 11.13 -17.95 -23.37
CA PRO A 92 12.25 -18.89 -23.33
C PRO A 92 13.59 -18.14 -23.47
N GLY A 93 13.90 -17.28 -22.51
CA GLY A 93 15.20 -16.72 -22.25
C GLY A 93 15.89 -17.59 -21.22
N ARG A 94 17.03 -18.18 -21.54
CA ARG A 94 17.84 -18.95 -20.58
C ARG A 94 18.49 -18.01 -19.57
N ILE A 95 17.71 -17.42 -18.69
CA ILE A 95 18.23 -16.58 -17.60
C ILE A 95 18.54 -17.51 -16.44
N SER A 96 19.81 -17.55 -16.07
CA SER A 96 20.27 -18.36 -14.93
C SER A 96 19.87 -17.71 -13.62
N TRP A 97 19.41 -18.52 -12.67
CA TRP A 97 19.02 -18.08 -11.34
C TRP A 97 20.20 -17.46 -10.57
N GLU A 98 21.43 -17.91 -10.86
CA GLU A 98 22.65 -17.42 -10.20
C GLU A 98 22.86 -15.91 -10.44
N HIS A 99 22.60 -15.43 -11.67
CA HIS A 99 22.71 -14.00 -12.00
C HIS A 99 21.70 -13.15 -11.22
N LEU A 100 20.49 -13.67 -11.02
CA LEU A 100 19.45 -12.99 -10.25
C LEU A 100 19.83 -12.91 -8.77
N GLN A 101 20.36 -14.01 -8.23
CA GLN A 101 20.80 -14.10 -6.86
C GLN A 101 21.98 -13.16 -6.56
N GLN A 102 22.90 -12.99 -7.50
CA GLN A 102 24.02 -12.05 -7.36
C GLN A 102 23.55 -10.60 -7.22
N VAL A 103 22.61 -10.14 -8.07
CA VAL A 103 22.05 -8.77 -7.94
C VAL A 103 21.38 -8.57 -6.58
N LEU A 104 20.63 -9.57 -6.12
CA LEU A 104 19.93 -9.52 -4.85
C LEU A 104 20.90 -9.42 -3.66
N LEU A 105 21.98 -10.21 -3.70
CA LEU A 105 23.03 -10.16 -2.68
C LEU A 105 23.82 -8.85 -2.72
N ALA A 106 24.11 -8.32 -3.92
CA ALA A 106 24.78 -7.02 -4.08
C ALA A 106 23.93 -5.87 -3.49
N VAL A 107 22.62 -5.86 -3.75
CA VAL A 107 21.71 -4.88 -3.14
C VAL A 107 21.68 -4.99 -1.61
N GLN A 108 21.77 -6.22 -1.08
CA GLN A 108 21.71 -6.47 0.35
C GLN A 108 23.00 -6.09 1.08
N ASN A 109 24.15 -6.39 0.51
CA ASN A 109 25.46 -6.27 1.17
C ASN A 109 26.16 -4.95 0.82
N ASP A 110 26.15 -4.57 -0.45
CA ASP A 110 26.95 -3.45 -1.00
C ASP A 110 26.08 -2.20 -1.22
N GLY A 111 24.76 -2.37 -1.30
CA GLY A 111 23.77 -1.31 -1.30
C GLY A 111 23.18 -1.02 -2.68
N LEU A 112 22.39 0.07 -2.76
CA LEU A 112 21.54 0.35 -3.92
C LEU A 112 22.34 0.63 -5.20
N LEU A 113 23.50 1.31 -5.09
CA LEU A 113 24.30 1.74 -6.23
C LEU A 113 24.96 0.56 -6.95
N ASP A 114 25.55 -0.37 -6.21
CA ASP A 114 26.18 -1.57 -6.78
C ASP A 114 25.13 -2.55 -7.32
N GLY A 115 23.97 -2.61 -6.67
CA GLY A 115 22.80 -3.29 -7.22
C GLY A 115 22.35 -2.73 -8.57
N LEU A 116 22.38 -1.40 -8.75
CA LEU A 116 22.05 -0.75 -10.03
C LEU A 116 23.11 -1.04 -11.10
N ALA A 117 24.39 -1.01 -10.74
CA ALA A 117 25.48 -1.35 -11.66
C ALA A 117 25.33 -2.80 -12.16
N THR A 118 25.12 -3.74 -11.24
CA THR A 118 24.87 -5.15 -11.58
C THR A 118 23.59 -5.32 -12.40
N PHE A 119 22.50 -4.62 -12.05
CA PHE A 119 21.25 -4.62 -12.82
C PHE A 119 21.41 -4.07 -14.24
N SER A 120 22.30 -3.10 -14.47
CA SER A 120 22.58 -2.58 -15.81
C SER A 120 23.26 -3.62 -16.72
N HIS A 121 24.00 -4.56 -16.13
CA HIS A 121 24.57 -5.71 -16.83
C HIS A 121 23.52 -6.80 -17.12
N LEU A 122 22.39 -6.81 -16.41
CA LEU A 122 21.26 -7.68 -16.74
C LEU A 122 20.62 -7.13 -18.02
N GLY A 123 21.03 -7.70 -19.16
CA GLY A 123 20.55 -7.26 -20.47
C GLY A 123 19.02 -7.18 -20.57
N LEU A 124 18.53 -6.38 -21.51
CA LEU A 124 17.10 -6.08 -21.70
C LEU A 124 16.18 -7.31 -21.71
N ARG A 125 16.69 -8.46 -22.15
CA ARG A 125 15.97 -9.74 -22.11
C ARG A 125 15.60 -10.18 -20.70
N THR A 126 16.51 -10.00 -19.73
CA THR A 126 16.26 -10.36 -18.32
C THR A 126 15.20 -9.46 -17.71
N ILE A 127 15.27 -8.16 -18.01
CA ILE A 127 14.25 -7.20 -17.60
C ILE A 127 12.89 -7.58 -18.19
N ALA A 128 12.82 -7.93 -19.47
CA ALA A 128 11.58 -8.36 -20.11
C ALA A 128 10.97 -9.60 -19.47
N VAL A 129 11.78 -10.62 -19.16
CA VAL A 129 11.33 -11.85 -18.47
C VAL A 129 10.81 -11.53 -17.07
N LEU A 130 11.54 -10.74 -16.30
CA LEU A 130 11.17 -10.36 -14.94
C LEU A 130 9.89 -9.50 -14.90
N LEU A 131 9.76 -8.55 -15.84
CA LEU A 131 8.55 -7.75 -16.00
C LEU A 131 7.36 -8.62 -16.41
N THR A 132 7.56 -9.60 -17.29
CA THR A 132 6.51 -10.52 -17.74
C THR A 132 6.00 -11.37 -16.57
N GLY A 133 6.90 -12.07 -15.88
CA GLY A 133 6.54 -12.87 -14.71
C GLY A 133 5.94 -12.02 -13.59
N GLY A 134 6.51 -10.84 -13.35
CA GLY A 134 6.06 -9.92 -12.31
C GLY A 134 4.70 -9.32 -12.61
N THR A 135 4.36 -9.08 -13.89
CA THR A 135 3.03 -8.62 -14.30
C THR A 135 1.98 -9.74 -14.13
N ILE A 136 2.33 -10.98 -14.47
CA ILE A 136 1.43 -12.14 -14.32
C ILE A 136 1.02 -12.35 -12.86
N ILE A 137 1.95 -12.22 -11.91
CA ILE A 137 1.67 -12.34 -10.48
C ILE A 137 1.12 -11.03 -9.91
N GLY A 138 1.63 -9.90 -10.41
CA GLY A 138 1.34 -8.56 -9.93
C GLY A 138 -0.11 -8.17 -10.16
N ILE A 139 -0.70 -8.48 -11.33
CA ILE A 139 -2.10 -8.19 -11.63
C ILE A 139 -3.05 -8.83 -10.59
N PRO A 140 -3.06 -10.16 -10.39
CA PRO A 140 -3.94 -10.78 -9.42
C PRO A 140 -3.63 -10.32 -7.98
N ALA A 141 -2.35 -10.17 -7.62
CA ALA A 141 -1.98 -9.66 -6.30
C ALA A 141 -2.49 -8.23 -6.06
N GLY A 142 -2.37 -7.35 -7.06
CA GLY A 142 -2.87 -5.97 -7.02
C GLY A 142 -4.39 -5.90 -6.91
N ILE A 143 -5.12 -6.75 -7.66
CA ILE A 143 -6.59 -6.84 -7.59
C ILE A 143 -7.03 -7.30 -6.20
N ILE A 144 -6.46 -8.38 -5.68
CA ILE A 144 -6.76 -8.90 -4.34
C ILE A 144 -6.49 -7.81 -3.29
N SER A 145 -5.32 -7.17 -3.39
CA SER A 145 -4.91 -6.08 -2.51
C SER A 145 -5.88 -4.88 -2.55
N TYR A 146 -6.40 -4.51 -3.72
CA TYR A 146 -7.40 -3.45 -3.85
C TYR A 146 -8.65 -3.74 -3.04
N PHE A 147 -9.22 -4.95 -3.14
CA PHE A 147 -10.42 -5.33 -2.40
C PHE A 147 -10.18 -5.34 -0.88
N PHE A 148 -9.05 -5.90 -0.44
CA PHE A 148 -8.66 -5.90 0.97
C PHE A 148 -8.48 -4.48 1.50
N ALA A 149 -7.73 -3.64 0.77
CA ALA A 149 -7.49 -2.25 1.13
C ALA A 149 -8.80 -1.47 1.21
N LEU A 150 -9.67 -1.58 0.20
CA LEU A 150 -10.95 -0.87 0.18
C LEU A 150 -11.83 -1.26 1.37
N LYS A 151 -11.95 -2.55 1.67
CA LYS A 151 -12.71 -3.04 2.84
C LYS A 151 -12.13 -2.50 4.14
N PHE A 152 -10.81 -2.51 4.27
CA PHE A 152 -10.10 -2.02 5.44
C PHE A 152 -10.27 -0.51 5.64
N PHE A 153 -10.04 0.30 4.59
CA PHE A 153 -10.18 1.75 4.62
C PHE A 153 -11.62 2.20 4.88
N ARG A 154 -12.62 1.55 4.26
CA ARG A 154 -14.04 1.85 4.51
C ARG A 154 -14.43 1.54 5.96
N THR A 155 -14.00 0.39 6.49
CA THR A 155 -14.26 0.00 7.88
C THR A 155 -13.61 1.00 8.85
N LEU A 156 -12.37 1.41 8.56
CA LEU A 156 -11.63 2.37 9.38
C LEU A 156 -12.31 3.75 9.38
N GLN A 157 -12.85 4.22 8.25
CA GLN A 157 -13.63 5.46 8.19
C GLN A 157 -14.98 5.35 8.90
N ALA A 158 -15.70 4.24 8.75
CA ALA A 158 -16.96 4.00 9.43
C ALA A 158 -16.79 4.06 10.97
N HIS A 159 -15.68 3.55 11.49
CA HIS A 159 -15.35 3.68 12.91
C HIS A 159 -15.04 5.13 13.35
N ARG A 160 -14.46 5.98 12.49
CA ARG A 160 -14.21 7.40 12.79
C ARG A 160 -15.52 8.20 12.85
N LEU A 161 -16.41 7.97 11.90
CA LEU A 161 -17.73 8.61 11.84
C LEU A 161 -18.61 8.23 13.04
N ARG A 162 -18.55 6.97 13.49
CA ARG A 162 -19.26 6.50 14.69
C ARG A 162 -18.77 7.19 15.97
N LYS A 163 -17.46 7.42 16.11
CA LYS A 163 -16.89 8.13 17.27
C LYS A 163 -17.25 9.63 17.29
N HIS A 164 -17.28 10.29 16.13
CA HIS A 164 -17.73 11.69 16.06
C HIS A 164 -19.22 11.86 16.37
N LYS A 165 -20.08 10.93 15.94
CA LYS A 165 -21.51 10.96 16.27
C LYS A 165 -21.79 10.71 17.76
N LEU A 166 -20.96 9.90 18.43
CA LEU A 166 -21.11 9.64 19.87
C LEU A 166 -20.74 10.87 20.72
N ASN A 167 -19.69 11.61 20.35
CA ASN A 167 -19.27 12.84 21.03
C ASN A 167 -20.19 14.04 20.77
N HIS A 168 -20.96 14.06 19.68
CA HIS A 168 -21.97 15.12 19.45
C HIS A 168 -23.31 14.84 20.14
N ARG A 169 -23.60 13.59 20.51
CA ARG A 169 -24.85 13.24 21.21
C ARG A 169 -24.83 13.61 22.70
N THR A 170 -23.64 13.69 23.31
CA THR A 170 -23.44 14.16 24.68
C THR A 170 -23.40 15.68 24.83
N LYS A 171 -23.36 16.43 23.72
CA LYS A 171 -23.36 17.91 23.69
C LYS A 171 -24.63 18.50 23.04
N LYS A 172 -25.81 17.91 23.25
CA LYS A 172 -27.06 18.63 23.00
C LYS A 172 -27.39 19.49 24.23
N PRO A 173 -27.35 20.83 24.16
CA PRO A 173 -27.88 21.65 25.24
C PRO A 173 -29.39 21.41 25.34
N LYS A 174 -29.85 21.20 26.58
CA LYS A 174 -31.26 21.17 26.99
C LYS A 174 -32.00 22.32 26.29
N LYS A 175 -33.01 22.02 25.47
CA LYS A 175 -33.96 23.03 24.99
C LYS A 175 -34.60 23.65 26.24
N ILE A 176 -34.25 24.90 26.56
CA ILE A 176 -35.01 25.71 27.50
C ILE A 176 -36.32 26.03 26.79
N LYS A 177 -37.40 25.35 27.17
CA LYS A 177 -38.78 25.78 26.88
C LYS A 177 -38.93 27.16 27.53
N LYS A 178 -39.16 28.21 26.75
CA LYS A 178 -39.86 29.39 27.24
C LYS A 178 -41.29 29.27 26.75
N GLU A 179 -42.19 29.06 27.70
CA GLU A 179 -43.64 29.24 27.58
C GLU A 179 -43.94 30.60 26.92
N PRO A 180 -44.90 30.71 25.99
CA PRO A 180 -45.39 32.01 25.55
C PRO A 180 -46.37 32.53 26.60
N GLU A 181 -45.96 33.55 27.35
CA GLU A 181 -46.85 34.34 28.21
C GLU A 181 -47.63 35.29 27.31
N SER A 182 -48.82 34.83 26.90
CA SER A 182 -49.82 35.62 26.19
C SER A 182 -50.50 36.58 27.16
N LEU A 183 -50.37 37.86 26.82
CA LEU A 183 -51.23 38.99 27.18
C LEU A 183 -52.68 38.60 27.53
N ASP A 184 -53.10 38.87 28.77
CA ASP A 184 -54.45 39.33 29.09
C ASP A 184 -54.47 40.03 30.45
N GLU A 185 -54.82 41.31 30.46
CA GLU A 185 -55.70 42.01 31.40
C GLU A 185 -55.40 43.52 31.40
N SER A 186 -56.09 44.20 30.50
CA SER A 186 -56.54 45.57 30.76
C SER A 186 -57.64 45.47 31.82
N THR A 187 -57.48 46.01 33.04
CA THR A 187 -58.53 46.76 33.74
C THR A 187 -57.97 47.55 34.94
N LYS A 188 -58.36 48.83 34.99
CA LYS A 188 -58.28 49.83 36.08
C LYS A 188 -57.03 50.72 36.16
#